data_AF-A0A2W6DP19-F1
#
_entry.id   AF-A0A2W6DP19-F1
#
_cell.length_a   1.000
_cell.length_b   1.000
_cell.length_c   1.000
_cell.angle_alpha   90.00
_cell.angle_beta   90.00
_cell.angle_gamma   90.00
#
_symmetry.space_group_name_H-M   'P 1'
#
loop_
_entity.id
_entity.type
_entity.pdbx_description
1 polymer ?
#
loop_
_entity_poly.entity_id
_entity_poly.type
_entity_poly.pdbx_seq_one_letter_code
_entity_poly.pdbx_strand_id
1 'polypeptide(L)'
;MRIVERNFRNQRDGVPTMRLTLIGKDPDSNPTGSPTVYRTDRASWVVQGWAVTDPEALAQMDIPDGEGCVEIPDRMAQFFRQADRDVDNG
;
A
#
# COMPACT_ATOMS: atom_id res chain seq x y z
N MET A 1 1.22 1.90 20.83
CA MET A 1 1.21 1.56 19.40
C MET A 1 2.40 0.64 19.13
N ARG A 2 2.18 -0.65 18.85
CA ARG A 2 3.29 -1.59 18.59
C ARG A 2 3.55 -1.62 17.09
N ILE A 3 4.70 -1.09 16.67
CA ILE A 3 5.20 -1.22 15.31
C ILE A 3 5.55 -2.71 15.12
N VAL A 4 4.81 -3.40 14.26
CA VAL A 4 5.13 -4.76 13.84
C VAL A 4 6.01 -4.65 12.59
N GLU A 5 7.32 -4.54 12.79
CA GLU A 5 8.31 -4.75 11.73
C GLU A 5 8.34 -6.25 11.37
N ARG A 6 7.58 -6.65 10.35
CA ARG A 6 7.78 -7.96 9.72
C ARG A 6 8.92 -7.84 8.73
N ASN A 7 10.13 -8.19 9.17
CA ASN A 7 11.27 -8.45 8.30
C ASN A 7 10.95 -9.64 7.39
N PHE A 8 10.44 -9.38 6.18
CA PHE A 8 10.39 -10.37 5.11
C PHE A 8 11.83 -10.69 4.69
N ARG A 9 12.44 -11.69 5.35
CA ARG A 9 13.67 -12.30 4.87
C ARG A 9 13.37 -13.03 3.56
N ASN A 10 13.67 -12.39 2.42
CA ASN A 10 13.94 -13.10 1.18
C ASN A 10 15.31 -12.65 0.67
N GLN A 11 16.34 -13.43 1.02
CA GLN A 11 17.67 -13.36 0.42
C GLN A 11 17.60 -14.04 -0.95
N ARG A 12 17.50 -13.25 -2.02
CA ARG A 12 17.91 -13.68 -3.38
C ARG A 12 18.59 -12.49 -4.06
N ASP A 13 19.89 -12.66 -4.28
CA ASP A 13 20.74 -12.04 -5.30
C ASP A 13 20.73 -10.50 -5.41
N GLY A 14 21.55 -9.81 -4.61
CA GLY A 14 22.19 -8.53 -4.96
C GLY A 14 21.30 -7.30 -5.28
N VAL A 15 19.99 -7.45 -5.39
CA VAL A 15 19.05 -6.37 -5.68
C VAL A 15 18.60 -5.77 -4.34
N PRO A 16 18.71 -4.44 -4.16
CA PRO A 16 18.17 -3.80 -2.97
C PRO A 16 16.65 -4.02 -2.90
N THR A 17 16.22 -4.82 -1.92
CA THR A 17 14.80 -5.05 -1.66
C THR A 17 14.15 -3.79 -1.10
N MET A 18 12.95 -3.46 -1.57
CA MET A 18 12.15 -2.38 -1.00
C MET A 18 11.81 -2.70 0.46
N ARG A 19 12.00 -1.75 1.37
CA ARG A 19 11.57 -1.91 2.76
C ARG A 19 10.15 -1.37 2.92
N LEU A 20 9.31 -2.13 3.62
CA LEU A 20 7.90 -1.81 3.87
C LEU A 20 7.64 -1.59 5.35
N THR A 21 7.01 -0.47 5.70
CA THR A 21 6.52 -0.18 7.04
C THR A 21 4.99 -0.25 7.04
N LEU A 22 4.40 -1.11 7.88
CA LEU A 22 2.95 -1.20 8.01
C LEU A 22 2.39 0.09 8.62
N ILE A 23 1.49 0.75 7.90
CA ILE A 23 0.86 2.01 8.34
C ILE A 23 -0.53 1.76 8.90
N GLY A 24 -1.31 0.91 8.23
CA GLY A 24 -2.69 0.66 8.62
C GLY A 24 -3.24 -0.60 7.99
N LYS A 25 -4.18 -1.20 8.71
CA LYS A 25 -5.00 -2.31 8.24
C LYS A 25 -6.43 -2.00 8.60
N ASP A 26 -7.36 -2.28 7.70
CA ASP A 26 -8.77 -2.07 7.95
C ASP A 26 -9.23 -2.90 9.18
N PRO A 27 -9.65 -2.26 10.28
CA PRO A 27 -10.05 -2.95 11.51
C PRO A 27 -11.31 -3.79 11.32
N ASP A 28 -12.14 -3.50 10.33
CA ASP A 28 -13.41 -4.19 10.06
C ASP A 28 -13.25 -5.37 9.08
N SER A 29 -12.03 -5.68 8.65
CA SER A 29 -11.72 -6.66 7.58
C SER A 29 -11.67 -8.12 8.01
N ASN A 30 -12.32 -8.52 9.10
CA ASN A 30 -12.32 -9.92 9.53
C ASN A 30 -13.31 -10.74 8.66
N PRO A 31 -12.92 -11.84 7.97
CA PRO A 31 -11.69 -12.65 8.12
C PRO A 31 -10.60 -12.46 7.04
N THR A 32 -10.81 -11.70 5.96
CA THR A 32 -9.91 -11.66 4.79
C THR A 32 -8.73 -10.69 4.93
N GLY A 33 -8.77 -9.81 5.92
CA GLY A 33 -7.60 -9.06 6.39
C GLY A 33 -7.07 -7.98 5.43
N SER A 34 -7.90 -7.51 4.51
CA SER A 34 -7.62 -6.45 3.53
C SER A 34 -8.65 -5.32 3.64
N PRO A 35 -8.31 -4.09 3.23
CA PRO A 35 -7.02 -3.67 2.71
C PRO A 35 -5.97 -3.36 3.79
N THR A 36 -4.70 -3.45 3.39
CA THR A 36 -3.52 -3.13 4.20
C THR A 36 -2.62 -2.15 3.44
N VAL A 37 -2.16 -1.10 4.12
CA VAL A 37 -1.35 -0.02 3.55
C VAL A 37 0.04 -0.01 4.17
N TYR A 38 1.05 0.07 3.32
CA TYR A 38 2.47 0.13 3.70
C TYR A 38 3.12 1.38 3.12
N ARG A 39 4.01 2.01 3.90
CA ARG A 39 4.93 3.04 3.42
C ARG A 39 6.22 2.36 2.96
N THR A 40 6.75 2.78 1.82
CA THR A 40 8.04 2.29 1.35
C THR A 40 9.17 3.22 1.81
N ASP A 41 10.38 2.69 1.88
CA ASP A 41 11.59 3.49 2.05
C ASP A 41 11.94 4.37 0.83
N ARG A 42 11.12 4.33 -0.22
CA ARG A 42 11.27 5.08 -1.47
C ARG A 42 10.28 6.24 -1.59
N ALA A 43 9.72 6.68 -0.46
CA ALA A 43 8.69 7.71 -0.38
C ALA A 43 7.39 7.40 -1.18
N SER A 44 7.13 6.14 -1.47
CA SER A 44 5.91 5.66 -2.13
C SER A 44 5.05 4.81 -1.17
N TRP A 45 3.91 4.34 -1.66
CA TRP A 45 2.98 3.51 -0.91
C TRP A 45 2.79 2.17 -1.63
N VAL A 46 2.55 1.12 -0.84
CA VAL A 46 2.08 -0.18 -1.34
C VAL A 46 0.75 -0.45 -0.68
N VAL A 47 -0.24 -0.84 -1.49
CA VAL A 47 -1.59 -1.16 -1.05
C VAL A 47 -1.86 -2.61 -1.41
N GLN A 48 -2.21 -3.40 -0.41
CA GLN A 48 -2.76 -4.74 -0.60
C GLN A 48 -4.27 -4.65 -0.38
N GLY A 49 -5.05 -4.98 -1.40
CA GLY A 49 -6.51 -4.92 -1.38
C GLY A 49 -7.13 -6.01 -2.24
N TRP A 50 -8.44 -5.92 -2.44
CA TRP A 50 -9.14 -6.78 -3.39
C TRP A 50 -8.94 -6.26 -4.80
N ALA A 51 -8.61 -7.15 -5.73
CA ALA A 51 -8.53 -6.79 -7.13
C ALA A 51 -9.91 -6.34 -7.62
N VAL A 52 -9.97 -5.24 -8.35
CA VAL A 52 -11.20 -4.82 -9.03
C VAL A 52 -11.47 -5.79 -10.17
N THR A 53 -12.64 -6.40 -10.18
CA THR A 53 -13.07 -7.34 -11.23
C THR A 53 -14.30 -6.87 -11.99
N ASP A 54 -14.85 -5.71 -11.65
CA ASP A 54 -16.00 -5.11 -12.35
C ASP A 54 -15.55 -4.61 -13.73
N PRO A 55 -16.06 -5.20 -14.84
CA PRO A 55 -15.66 -4.81 -16.18
C PRO A 55 -16.05 -3.38 -16.54
N GLU A 56 -17.16 -2.85 -16.01
CA GLU A 56 -17.58 -1.47 -16.28
C GLU A 56 -16.69 -0.45 -15.56
N ALA A 57 -16.26 -0.77 -14.34
CA ALA A 57 -15.27 0.04 -13.63
C ALA A 57 -13.90 -0.03 -14.33
N LEU A 58 -13.46 -1.21 -14.74
CA LEU A 58 -12.18 -1.41 -15.44
C LEU A 58 -12.14 -0.66 -16.78
N ALA A 59 -13.24 -0.65 -17.54
CA ALA A 59 -13.32 0.07 -18.82
C ALA A 59 -13.22 1.60 -18.68
N GLN A 60 -13.37 2.15 -17.47
CA GLN A 60 -13.20 3.59 -17.20
C GLN A 60 -11.73 3.98 -16.95
N MET A 61 -10.82 3.00 -16.86
CA MET A 61 -9.40 3.21 -16.59
C MET A 61 -8.55 2.76 -17.78
N ASP A 62 -7.43 3.44 -18.01
CA ASP A 62 -6.42 3.02 -18.98
C ASP A 62 -5.40 2.12 -18.27
N ILE A 63 -5.76 0.84 -18.06
CA ILE A 63 -4.92 -0.14 -17.37
C ILE A 63 -4.10 -0.92 -18.42
N PRO A 64 -2.76 -0.81 -18.41
CA PRO A 64 -1.91 -1.56 -19.33
C PRO A 64 -2.02 -3.07 -19.16
N ASP A 65 -1.69 -3.81 -20.23
CA ASP A 65 -1.63 -5.27 -20.20
C ASP A 65 -0.69 -5.78 -19.10
N GLY A 66 -1.20 -6.68 -18.27
CA GLY A 66 -0.45 -7.26 -17.14
C GLY A 66 -0.47 -6.42 -15.85
N GLU A 67 -1.13 -5.26 -15.86
CA GLU A 67 -1.41 -4.47 -14.66
C GLU A 67 -2.82 -4.74 -14.12
N GLY A 68 -3.07 -4.31 -12.89
CA GLY A 68 -4.37 -4.43 -12.24
C GLY A 68 -4.55 -3.33 -11.20
N CYS A 69 -5.76 -3.19 -10.70
CA CYS A 69 -6.09 -2.21 -9.67
C CYS A 69 -6.73 -2.89 -8.45
N VAL A 70 -6.58 -2.24 -7.31
CA VAL A 70 -7.19 -2.67 -6.05
C VAL A 70 -8.15 -1.62 -5.54
N GLU A 71 -9.26 -2.07 -4.98
CA GLU A 71 -10.21 -1.19 -4.30
C GLU A 71 -9.85 -1.07 -2.82
N ILE A 72 -9.98 0.14 -2.28
CA ILE A 72 -9.88 0.40 -0.84
C ILE A 72 -11.09 1.22 -0.38
N PRO A 73 -11.63 0.98 0.83
CA PRO A 73 -12.68 1.82 1.39
C PRO A 73 -12.18 3.24 1.73
N ASP A 74 -13.04 4.25 1.63
CA ASP A 74 -12.74 5.66 1.94
C ASP A 74 -12.10 5.86 3.32
N ARG A 75 -12.51 5.07 4.32
CA ARG A 75 -11.93 5.11 5.67
C ARG A 75 -10.42 4.85 5.69
N MET A 76 -9.85 4.25 4.64
CA MET A 76 -8.40 4.02 4.50
C MET A 76 -7.65 5.24 3.98
N ALA A 77 -8.33 6.20 3.32
CA ALA A 77 -7.71 7.38 2.73
C ALA A 77 -6.89 8.19 3.75
N GLN A 78 -7.34 8.21 5.01
CA GLN A 78 -6.67 8.91 6.12
C GLN A 78 -5.24 8.42 6.42
N PHE A 79 -4.87 7.21 5.97
CA PHE A 79 -3.52 6.67 6.12
C PHE A 79 -2.53 7.25 5.10
N PHE A 80 -3.01 7.78 3.97
CA PHE A 80 -2.17 8.35 2.91
C PHE A 80 -1.88 9.83 3.17
N ARG A 81 -1.23 10.11 4.30
CA ARG A 81 -0.67 11.44 4.57
C ARG A 81 0.79 11.46 4.18
N GLN A 82 1.18 12.37 3.27
CA GLN A 82 2.58 12.71 3.12
C GLN A 82 3.00 13.38 4.43
N ALA A 83 4.07 12.90 5.06
CA ALA A 83 4.79 13.78 5.98
C ALA A 83 5.30 14.91 5.08
N ASP A 84 4.73 16.11 5.23
CA ASP A 84 5.26 17.30 4.60
C ASP A 84 6.77 17.30 4.81
N ARG A 85 7.51 17.53 3.73
CA ARG A 85 8.95 17.77 3.82
C ARG A 85 9.13 18.80 4.93
N ASP A 86 9.98 18.51 5.90
CA ASP A 86 10.63 19.57 6.68
C ASP A 86 11.11 20.59 5.65
N VAL A 87 10.37 21.70 5.55
CA VAL A 87 10.88 22.91 4.95
C VAL A 87 11.89 23.38 5.99
N ASP A 88 13.11 22.88 5.81
CA ASP A 88 14.32 23.46 6.36
C ASP A 88 14.27 24.95 6.04
N ASN A 89 13.97 25.73 7.08
CA ASN A 89 13.88 27.18 7.00
C ASN A 89 14.87 27.73 8.03
N GLY A 90 16.14 27.77 7.61
CA GLY A 90 17.15 28.77 8.00
C GLY A 90 17.64 28.74 9.44
#